data_AF-S4P345-F1
#
_entry.id   AF-S4P345-F1
#
_cell.length_a   1.000
_cell.length_b   1.000
_cell.length_c   1.000
_cell.angle_alpha   90.00
_cell.angle_beta   90.00
_cell.angle_gamma   90.00
#
_symmetry.space_group_name_H-M   'P 1'
#
loop_
_entity.id
_entity.type
_entity.pdbx_description
1 polymer ?
#
loop_
_entity_poly.entity_id
_entity_poly.type
_entity_poly.pdbx_seq_one_letter_code
_entity_poly.pdbx_strand_id
1 'polypeptide(L)'
;MSNTRDLNETPLHKNNNIVNEICTKGICMEMCPSEEVILRVKEKMVHVLELTRSGHKLVKCYCRSAANSNMAVPQLLRPFRVLSDTVHYLLLEISNRSNIKMSVMYDFLDDRLRAVRQDMTIQRLPPEECVVLLEPMIRFYIY
;
A
#
# COMPACT_ATOMS: atom_id res chain seq x y z
N MET A 1 -69.22 -5.72 20.44
CA MET A 1 -69.18 -5.47 18.99
C MET A 1 -67.91 -4.68 18.72
N SER A 2 -66.74 -5.31 18.87
CA SER A 2 -66.10 -6.15 17.84
C SER A 2 -65.78 -5.34 16.58
N ASN A 3 -64.58 -4.77 16.48
CA ASN A 3 -63.54 -5.36 15.65
C ASN A 3 -62.17 -4.70 15.88
N THR A 4 -61.23 -5.53 16.34
CA THR A 4 -59.78 -5.36 16.29
C THR A 4 -59.31 -5.59 14.84
N ARG A 5 -58.27 -4.86 14.38
CA ARG A 5 -57.25 -5.36 13.42
C ARG A 5 -56.14 -4.31 13.20
N ASP A 6 -55.05 -4.55 13.92
CA ASP A 6 -53.68 -4.70 13.41
C ASP A 6 -52.98 -3.54 12.68
N LEU A 7 -52.03 -2.95 13.42
CA LEU A 7 -50.59 -2.94 13.12
C LEU A 7 -50.20 -3.03 11.63
N ASN A 8 -49.51 -1.99 11.15
CA ASN A 8 -48.26 -2.17 10.39
C ASN A 8 -47.51 -0.82 10.32
N GLU A 9 -46.72 -0.56 11.35
CA GLU A 9 -45.50 0.22 11.22
C GLU A 9 -44.58 -0.53 10.25
N THR A 10 -44.36 0.00 9.05
CA THR A 10 -43.40 -0.59 8.12
C THR A 10 -41.97 -0.33 8.64
N PRO A 11 -41.17 -1.37 8.91
CA PRO A 11 -39.86 -1.22 9.50
C PRO A 11 -38.86 -0.61 8.51
N LEU A 12 -38.04 0.30 9.02
CA LEU A 12 -36.77 0.68 8.42
C LEU A 12 -35.95 -0.60 8.22
N HIS A 13 -35.92 -1.15 7.02
CA HIS A 13 -35.09 -2.31 6.70
C HIS A 13 -33.63 -1.85 6.68
N LYS A 14 -33.03 -1.75 7.88
CA LYS A 14 -31.58 -1.81 8.07
C LYS A 14 -31.14 -3.16 7.55
N ASN A 15 -30.83 -3.19 6.26
CA ASN A 15 -30.21 -4.33 5.63
C ASN A 15 -28.75 -4.35 6.10
N ASN A 16 -28.53 -4.83 7.32
CA ASN A 16 -27.22 -5.15 7.87
C ASN A 16 -26.69 -6.40 7.18
N ASN A 17 -26.47 -6.31 5.86
CA ASN A 17 -25.53 -7.18 5.19
C ASN A 17 -24.14 -6.64 5.51
N ILE A 18 -23.70 -6.86 6.76
CA ILE A 18 -22.27 -6.89 7.07
C ILE A 18 -21.78 -8.15 6.37
N VAL A 19 -21.54 -8.03 5.06
CA VAL A 19 -20.65 -8.95 4.39
C VAL A 19 -19.35 -8.78 5.16
N ASN A 20 -18.98 -9.80 5.94
CA ASN A 20 -17.60 -9.95 6.39
C ASN A 20 -16.76 -10.13 5.12
N GLU A 21 -16.54 -9.05 4.38
CA GLU A 21 -15.54 -8.97 3.35
C GLU A 21 -14.22 -9.21 4.07
N ILE A 22 -13.69 -10.42 3.89
CA ILE A 22 -12.38 -10.78 4.41
C ILE A 22 -11.39 -9.81 3.77
N CYS A 23 -10.99 -8.83 4.56
CA CYS A 23 -9.99 -7.86 4.18
C CYS A 23 -8.66 -8.61 4.03
N THR A 24 -8.17 -8.74 2.81
CA THR A 24 -6.85 -9.35 2.55
C THR A 24 -5.80 -8.62 3.36
N LYS A 25 -5.08 -9.34 4.24
CA LYS A 25 -3.94 -8.81 4.98
C LYS A 25 -2.65 -9.30 4.33
N GLY A 26 -1.73 -8.38 4.10
CA GLY A 26 -0.42 -8.67 3.58
C GLY A 26 0.48 -9.36 4.60
N ILE A 27 1.32 -10.27 4.12
CA ILE A 27 2.28 -11.03 4.93
C ILE A 27 3.73 -10.83 4.46
N CYS A 28 3.96 -9.94 3.49
CA CYS A 28 5.31 -9.56 3.08
C CYS A 28 5.96 -8.72 4.19
N MET A 29 6.87 -9.32 4.95
CA MET A 29 7.55 -8.64 6.06
C MET A 29 8.72 -7.74 5.64
N GLU A 30 8.99 -7.64 4.34
CA GLU A 30 10.08 -6.87 3.73
C GLU A 30 9.53 -5.68 2.92
N MET A 31 10.36 -4.68 2.64
CA MET A 31 9.95 -3.50 1.84
C MET A 31 9.62 -3.86 0.38
N CYS A 32 10.04 -5.04 -0.09
CA CYS A 32 9.80 -5.58 -1.41
C CYS A 32 9.50 -7.09 -1.33
N PRO A 33 8.45 -7.61 -1.99
CA PRO A 33 8.18 -9.04 -2.08
C PRO A 33 9.34 -9.81 -2.73
N SER A 34 9.61 -11.03 -2.23
CA SER A 34 10.73 -11.87 -2.67
C SER A 34 10.69 -12.16 -4.17
N GLU A 35 9.49 -12.40 -4.73
CA GLU A 35 9.30 -12.66 -6.15
C GLU A 35 9.74 -11.47 -7.01
N GLU A 36 9.40 -10.25 -6.57
CA GLU A 36 9.84 -9.03 -7.24
C GLU A 36 11.36 -8.85 -7.12
N VAL A 37 11.93 -9.11 -5.94
CA VAL A 37 13.39 -9.02 -5.73
C VAL A 37 14.12 -9.97 -6.68
N ILE A 38 13.73 -11.24 -6.71
CA ILE A 38 14.34 -12.26 -7.58
C ILE A 38 14.26 -11.83 -9.04
N LEU A 39 13.08 -11.39 -9.49
CA LEU A 39 12.88 -10.94 -10.87
C LEU A 39 13.78 -9.74 -11.20
N ARG A 40 13.76 -8.70 -10.36
CA ARG A 40 14.49 -7.45 -10.65
C ARG A 40 16.00 -7.64 -10.57
N VAL A 41 16.49 -8.50 -9.69
CA VAL A 41 17.92 -8.86 -9.64
C VAL A 41 18.31 -9.64 -10.89
N LYS A 42 17.54 -10.67 -11.26
CA LYS A 42 17.80 -11.50 -12.45
C LYS A 42 17.83 -10.67 -13.74
N GLU A 43 16.85 -9.78 -13.90
CA GLU A 43 16.68 -8.94 -15.09
C GLU A 43 17.51 -7.64 -15.04
N LYS A 44 18.36 -7.45 -14.02
CA LYS A 44 19.20 -6.24 -13.82
C LYS A 44 18.40 -4.93 -13.77
N MET A 45 17.21 -4.98 -13.17
CA MET A 45 16.25 -3.90 -13.00
C MET A 45 16.30 -3.27 -11.58
N VAL A 46 17.44 -3.39 -10.90
CA VAL A 46 17.67 -2.77 -9.58
C VAL A 46 17.99 -1.29 -9.78
N HIS A 47 17.27 -0.41 -9.10
CA HIS A 47 17.46 1.03 -9.24
C HIS A 47 18.73 1.47 -8.50
N VAL A 48 19.43 2.51 -8.98
CA VAL A 48 20.67 3.01 -8.36
C VAL A 48 20.48 3.41 -6.89
N LEU A 49 19.28 3.90 -6.52
CA LEU A 49 18.95 4.26 -5.14
C LEU A 49 18.74 3.05 -4.22
N GLU A 50 18.50 1.86 -4.77
CA GLU A 50 18.35 0.63 -4.01
C GLU A 50 19.69 -0.08 -3.81
N LEU A 51 20.77 0.37 -4.47
CA LEU A 51 22.11 -0.18 -4.26
C LEU A 51 22.67 0.27 -2.91
N THR A 52 23.30 -0.65 -2.20
CA THR A 52 23.96 -0.43 -0.90
C THR A 52 25.38 -0.98 -0.92
N ARG A 53 26.19 -0.64 0.09
CA ARG A 53 27.55 -1.18 0.22
C ARG A 53 27.60 -2.70 0.41
N SER A 54 26.50 -3.28 0.93
CA SER A 54 26.37 -4.71 1.24
C SER A 54 25.53 -5.48 0.21
N GLY A 55 25.12 -4.84 -0.89
CA GLY A 55 24.28 -5.45 -1.92
C GLY A 55 23.18 -4.50 -2.36
N HIS A 56 21.94 -4.82 -2.00
CA HIS A 56 20.76 -4.08 -2.44
C HIS A 56 19.65 -4.09 -1.39
N LYS A 57 18.91 -3.00 -1.28
CA LYS A 57 17.72 -2.81 -0.44
C LYS A 57 16.58 -2.34 -1.34
N LEU A 58 15.83 -3.29 -1.90
CA LEU A 58 14.78 -3.00 -2.86
C LEU A 58 13.51 -2.55 -2.14
N VAL A 59 12.75 -1.70 -2.82
CA VAL A 59 11.40 -1.32 -2.43
C VAL A 59 10.45 -1.69 -3.56
N LYS A 60 9.29 -2.25 -3.21
CA LYS A 60 8.25 -2.69 -4.17
C LYS A 60 7.93 -1.59 -5.19
N CYS A 61 8.00 -1.92 -6.48
CA CYS A 61 7.57 -1.05 -7.58
C CYS A 61 6.04 -0.93 -7.66
N TYR A 62 5.55 0.21 -8.14
CA TYR A 62 4.13 0.36 -8.42
C TYR A 62 3.72 -0.50 -9.63
N CYS A 63 2.64 -1.28 -9.51
CA CYS A 63 2.14 -2.13 -10.58
C CYS A 63 0.86 -1.56 -11.19
N ARG A 64 0.84 -1.32 -12.51
CA ARG A 64 -0.29 -0.66 -13.21
C ARG A 64 -1.45 -1.59 -13.57
N SER A 65 -1.28 -2.91 -13.54
CA SER A 65 -2.22 -3.84 -14.16
C SER A 65 -3.32 -4.34 -13.21
N ALA A 66 -4.52 -3.75 -13.30
CA ALA A 66 -5.75 -4.28 -12.68
C ALA A 66 -6.32 -5.54 -13.37
N ALA A 67 -5.69 -6.00 -14.46
CA ALA A 67 -6.19 -7.12 -15.28
C ALA A 67 -5.91 -8.52 -14.68
N ASN A 68 -5.07 -8.61 -13.65
CA ASN A 68 -4.79 -9.87 -12.99
C ASN A 68 -5.38 -9.85 -11.58
N SER A 69 -6.23 -10.83 -11.31
CA SER A 69 -6.66 -11.33 -9.99
C SER A 69 -5.53 -11.62 -8.98
N ASN A 70 -4.28 -11.21 -9.26
CA ASN A 70 -3.06 -11.54 -8.53
C ASN A 70 -2.54 -10.38 -7.64
N MET A 71 -3.18 -9.21 -7.62
CA MET A 71 -2.73 -8.09 -6.77
C MET A 71 -3.11 -8.26 -5.29
N ALA A 72 -4.19 -9.00 -5.00
CA ALA A 72 -4.65 -9.28 -3.64
C ALA A 72 -4.01 -10.55 -3.05
N VAL A 73 -2.83 -10.97 -3.56
CA VAL A 73 -2.09 -12.12 -3.03
C VAL A 73 -1.39 -11.68 -1.74
N PRO A 74 -1.68 -12.30 -0.57
CA PRO A 74 -1.10 -11.88 0.72
C PRO A 74 0.42 -11.77 0.71
N GLN A 75 1.12 -12.69 0.04
CA GLN A 75 2.60 -12.71 -0.05
C GLN A 75 3.16 -11.48 -0.77
N LEU A 76 2.37 -10.86 -1.64
CA LEU A 76 2.77 -9.68 -2.42
C LEU A 76 2.40 -8.36 -1.74
N LEU A 77 1.64 -8.40 -0.64
CA LEU A 77 1.18 -7.23 0.09
C LEU A 77 1.98 -7.05 1.37
N ARG A 78 2.40 -5.82 1.65
CA ARG A 78 3.12 -5.46 2.88
C ARG A 78 2.12 -5.03 3.96
N PRO A 79 2.16 -5.58 5.18
CA PRO A 79 1.28 -5.15 6.26
C PRO A 79 1.64 -3.71 6.70
N PHE A 80 0.72 -3.06 7.42
CA PHE A 80 0.84 -1.66 7.83
C PHE A 80 2.21 -1.28 8.42
N ARG A 81 2.71 -2.08 9.38
CA ARG A 81 4.04 -1.86 9.97
C ARG A 81 5.13 -1.69 8.92
N VAL A 82 5.17 -2.58 7.93
CA VAL A 82 6.17 -2.57 6.86
C VAL A 82 5.94 -1.40 5.91
N LEU A 83 4.68 -1.04 5.62
CA LEU A 83 4.37 0.16 4.83
C LEU A 83 4.87 1.43 5.53
N SER A 84 4.64 1.56 6.84
CA SER A 84 5.13 2.69 7.64
C SER A 84 6.66 2.78 7.63
N ASP A 85 7.33 1.66 7.92
CA ASP A 85 8.81 1.57 7.88
C ASP A 85 9.35 1.91 6.48
N THR A 86 8.64 1.49 5.42
CA THR A 86 9.02 1.80 4.03
C THR A 86 8.90 3.30 3.75
N VAL A 87 7.81 3.95 4.17
CA VAL A 87 7.62 5.40 3.97
C VAL A 87 8.70 6.18 4.69
N HIS A 88 9.00 5.81 5.93
CA HIS A 88 10.07 6.42 6.70
C HIS A 88 11.43 6.27 6.01
N TYR A 89 11.76 5.06 5.54
CA TYR A 89 12.98 4.79 4.79
C TYR A 89 13.08 5.66 3.52
N LEU A 90 12.02 5.71 2.72
CA LEU A 90 12.00 6.49 1.48
C LEU A 90 12.17 7.99 1.77
N LEU A 91 11.44 8.53 2.75
CA LEU A 91 11.37 9.97 2.98
C LEU A 91 12.47 10.53 3.89
N LEU A 92 13.14 9.70 4.70
CA LEU A 92 14.23 10.17 5.57
C LEU A 92 15.60 9.64 5.16
N GLU A 93 15.72 8.46 4.55
CA GLU A 93 17.03 7.93 4.14
C GLU A 93 17.30 8.18 2.66
N ILE A 94 16.34 7.91 1.79
CA ILE A 94 16.56 8.05 0.34
C ILE A 94 16.56 9.51 -0.10
N SER A 95 15.58 10.30 0.36
CA SER A 95 15.44 11.73 0.02
C SER A 95 16.66 12.59 0.41
N ASN A 96 17.41 12.17 1.43
CA ASN A 96 18.56 12.90 1.97
C ASN A 96 19.89 12.59 1.24
N ARG A 97 19.86 11.75 0.19
CA ARG A 97 21.05 11.44 -0.60
C ARG A 97 21.39 12.59 -1.55
N SER A 98 22.50 13.28 -1.28
CA SER A 98 22.95 14.46 -2.04
C SER A 98 23.63 14.16 -3.38
N ASN A 99 23.90 12.90 -3.69
CA ASN A 99 24.70 12.49 -4.85
C ASN A 99 23.86 12.13 -6.10
N ILE A 100 22.55 12.34 -6.09
CA ILE A 100 21.64 11.96 -7.17
C ILE A 100 20.87 13.19 -7.66
N LYS A 101 20.60 13.25 -8.98
CA LYS A 101 19.78 14.30 -9.56
C LYS A 101 18.37 14.29 -8.95
N MET A 102 17.86 15.46 -8.60
CA MET A 102 16.55 15.62 -7.96
C MET A 102 15.42 14.92 -8.75
N SER A 103 15.40 15.04 -10.07
CA SER A 103 14.38 14.39 -10.92
C SER A 103 14.39 12.87 -10.79
N VAL A 104 15.58 12.25 -10.82
CA VAL A 104 15.74 10.79 -10.69
C VAL A 104 15.31 10.30 -9.31
N MET A 105 15.63 11.09 -8.28
CA MET A 105 15.20 10.80 -6.91
C MET A 105 13.68 10.92 -6.77
N TYR A 106 13.09 11.97 -7.32
CA TYR A 106 11.65 12.18 -7.27
C TYR A 106 10.88 11.08 -8.02
N ASP A 107 11.31 10.73 -9.24
CA ASP A 107 10.68 9.65 -10.03
C ASP A 107 10.71 8.31 -9.28
N PHE A 108 11.84 8.00 -8.63
CA PHE A 108 11.95 6.80 -7.79
C PHE A 108 11.00 6.86 -6.60
N LEU A 109 11.01 7.96 -5.84
CA LEU A 109 10.16 8.11 -4.65
C LEU A 109 8.68 8.08 -5.02
N ASP A 110 8.25 8.76 -6.08
CA ASP A 110 6.86 8.73 -6.53
C ASP A 110 6.40 7.31 -6.85
N ASP A 111 7.19 6.54 -7.61
CA ASP A 111 6.84 5.16 -7.92
C ASP A 111 6.69 4.30 -6.66
N ARG A 112 7.66 4.37 -5.74
CA ARG A 112 7.63 3.53 -4.52
C ARG A 112 6.54 3.96 -3.55
N LEU A 113 6.25 5.26 -3.42
CA LEU A 113 5.14 5.77 -2.61
C LEU A 113 3.79 5.40 -3.22
N ARG A 114 3.67 5.38 -4.55
CA ARG A 114 2.48 4.85 -5.25
C ARG A 114 2.27 3.36 -4.95
N ALA A 115 3.33 2.56 -4.89
CA ALA A 115 3.25 1.15 -4.50
C ALA A 115 2.77 0.98 -3.05
N VAL A 116 3.21 1.85 -2.13
CA VAL A 116 2.69 1.88 -0.75
C VAL A 116 1.20 2.21 -0.72
N ARG A 117 0.77 3.25 -1.45
CA ARG A 117 -0.66 3.60 -1.55
C ARG A 117 -1.49 2.48 -2.18
N GLN A 118 -0.93 1.75 -3.15
CA GLN A 118 -1.57 0.59 -3.75
C GLN A 118 -1.80 -0.53 -2.73
N ASP A 119 -0.78 -0.89 -1.94
CA ASP A 119 -0.92 -1.90 -0.87
C ASP A 119 -1.92 -1.46 0.21
N MET A 120 -1.90 -0.17 0.59
CA MET A 120 -2.85 0.44 1.52
C MET A 120 -4.30 0.31 1.01
N THR A 121 -4.51 0.58 -0.29
CA THR A 121 -5.84 0.54 -0.93
C THR A 121 -6.35 -0.89 -1.06
N ILE A 122 -5.51 -1.83 -1.52
CA ILE A 122 -5.88 -3.24 -1.69
C ILE A 122 -6.26 -3.87 -0.33
N GLN A 123 -5.48 -3.56 0.71
CA GLN A 123 -5.73 -4.06 2.07
C GLN A 123 -6.75 -3.23 2.84
N ARG A 124 -7.39 -2.23 2.23
CA ARG A 124 -8.43 -1.38 2.85
C ARG A 124 -8.07 -0.99 4.30
N LEU A 125 -6.87 -0.44 4.48
CA LEU A 125 -6.39 -0.09 5.82
C LEU A 125 -7.36 0.88 6.50
N PRO A 126 -7.50 0.80 7.84
CA PRO A 126 -8.39 1.69 8.55
C PRO A 126 -7.91 3.15 8.45
N PRO A 127 -8.82 4.13 8.61
CA PRO A 127 -8.51 5.54 8.36
C PRO A 127 -7.32 6.08 9.16
N GLU A 128 -7.16 5.67 10.42
CA GLU A 128 -6.06 6.06 11.29
C GLU A 128 -4.69 5.64 10.74
N GLU A 129 -4.59 4.42 10.21
CA GLU A 129 -3.37 3.93 9.56
C GLU A 129 -3.12 4.65 8.24
N CYS A 130 -4.18 4.95 7.48
CA CYS A 130 -4.09 5.70 6.23
C CYS A 130 -3.51 7.09 6.46
N VAL A 131 -3.95 7.81 7.50
CA VAL A 131 -3.45 9.15 7.82
C VAL A 131 -1.95 9.12 8.11
N VAL A 132 -1.50 8.15 8.92
CA VAL A 132 -0.07 7.99 9.26
C VAL A 132 0.80 7.80 8.02
N LEU A 133 0.32 7.05 7.01
CA LEU A 133 1.05 6.85 5.77
C LEU A 133 0.98 8.09 4.85
N LEU A 134 -0.20 8.69 4.70
CA LEU A 134 -0.45 9.73 3.71
C LEU A 134 0.10 11.10 4.08
N GLU A 135 0.06 11.49 5.35
CA GLU A 135 0.53 12.80 5.81
C GLU A 135 1.98 13.11 5.38
N PRO A 136 2.98 12.25 5.65
CA PRO A 136 4.35 12.52 5.22
C PRO A 136 4.52 12.44 3.69
N MET A 137 3.75 11.58 2.99
CA MET A 137 3.79 11.54 1.52
C MET A 137 3.29 12.83 0.89
N ILE A 138 2.18 13.39 1.40
CA ILE A 138 1.61 14.62 0.89
C ILE A 138 2.59 15.78 1.07
N ARG A 139 3.28 15.86 2.22
CA ARG A 139 4.34 16.86 2.44
C ARG A 139 5.45 16.75 1.39
N PHE A 140 5.88 15.53 1.07
CA PHE A 140 6.88 15.30 0.02
C PHE A 140 6.40 15.77 -1.36
N TYR A 141 5.12 15.59 -1.70
CA TYR A 141 4.60 15.98 -3.01
C TYR A 141 4.36 17.49 -3.19
N ILE A 142 4.24 18.23 -2.09
CA ILE A 142 3.99 19.68 -2.13
C ILE A 142 5.30 20.47 -2.20
N TYR A 143 6.38 19.92 -1.62
CA TYR A 143 7.70 20.56 -1.55
C TYR A 143 8.49 20.34 -2.84
#